data_AF-K1TZG6-F1
#
_entry.id   AF-K1TZG6-F1
#
_cell.length_a   1.000
_cell.length_b   1.000
_cell.length_c   1.000
_cell.angle_alpha   90.00
_cell.angle_beta   90.00
_cell.angle_gamma   90.00
#
_symmetry.space_group_name_H-M   'P 1'
#
loop_
_entity.id
_entity.type
_entity.pdbx_description
1 polymer ?
#
loop_
_entity_poly.entity_id
_entity_poly.type
_entity_poly.pdbx_seq_one_letter_code
_entity_poly.pdbx_strand_id
1 'polypeptide(L)'
;HINEDARQPGVSAERVITPETQVEPLLTLYDLLGFSAEERSQVNRPRRRKPKPKATKPPVEEERVIEWREELMIARHERLEAEKKQQESTKPQPRSAGTSDATAPEAPQIQSAPEDRPDSKSTGQRKIASGTVRSEPTNAPKHFLGPILEHYREGSLVADEENRIGTIRGLKGPRTMFHPLELPEEQRVKASIYIELRDTYHHLYNNEADRHEANPALREMLGRLYDNFTERYGELNAPRNVDFIKMDPGSDEILGLERYIDGELRKADIFDHPVSFQTEKIEKTDDVHVALVASLNRYADVNLEYIAQLTGASEEDVLGKLRGKIFFDPDTEGYKIAERVIAGNVIEKADRVQRYIDTHPDNKAAQETLNALREATPQPIAFDDLDFNFGERWIPVGIFESYASWLFETEVKISYQPDLDEFNLSARDPYNIKIFHEFAVNAESRRYTGLHLLKHALHNTIPDITKKVKKLVDGEIIEVKVRDGEKIQLANSKIDEIRSGFSDWLRDQSVEFKDRLADTYNRKFNCFVRPHYDGSHMDFPGLDRKGLGIEDLYPSQKDAIWMDILLGGGIIDHEVGGGKTLIMCCGAFEKKRLGVAHKPNDYRTKGQHSRDCKNFLHGLSDGSGSLPGQGRL
;
A
#
# COMPACT_ATOMS: atom_id res chain seq x y z
N HIS A 1 24.71 -54.62 -45.64
CA HIS A 1 23.85 -54.38 -44.45
C HIS A 1 24.74 -53.92 -43.31
N ILE A 2 24.86 -52.60 -43.15
CA ILE A 2 24.35 -51.77 -42.04
C ILE A 2 25.23 -51.88 -40.78
N ASN A 3 26.04 -50.84 -40.54
CA ASN A 3 26.09 -50.07 -39.28
C ASN A 3 27.19 -49.00 -39.38
N GLU A 4 26.80 -47.73 -39.37
CA GLU A 4 27.68 -46.58 -39.23
C GLU A 4 27.65 -46.07 -37.79
N ASP A 5 28.84 -45.95 -37.22
CA ASP A 5 29.13 -45.44 -35.88
C ASP A 5 30.50 -44.72 -35.99
N ALA A 6 30.54 -43.38 -35.88
CA ALA A 6 31.80 -42.60 -35.79
C ALA A 6 31.47 -41.15 -35.34
N ARG A 7 31.77 -40.73 -34.11
CA ARG A 7 33.08 -40.37 -33.50
C ARG A 7 33.78 -39.16 -34.15
N GLN A 8 33.92 -38.11 -33.34
CA GLN A 8 34.95 -37.07 -33.43
C GLN A 8 36.36 -37.69 -33.54
N PRO A 9 37.35 -37.01 -34.14
CA PRO A 9 38.27 -36.14 -33.37
C PRO A 9 38.77 -34.97 -34.25
N GLY A 10 39.49 -33.94 -33.81
CA GLY A 10 40.24 -33.64 -32.60
C GLY A 10 41.29 -32.60 -33.01
N VAL A 11 41.62 -31.66 -32.14
CA VAL A 11 42.89 -30.94 -32.23
C VAL A 11 43.40 -30.74 -30.81
N SER A 12 44.58 -31.30 -30.57
CA SER A 12 45.29 -31.39 -29.32
C SER A 12 46.50 -30.46 -29.30
N ALA A 13 46.85 -30.07 -28.08
CA ALA A 13 48.20 -29.81 -27.55
C ALA A 13 48.90 -28.47 -27.85
N GLU A 14 48.74 -27.60 -26.85
CA GLU A 14 49.72 -26.68 -26.25
C GLU A 14 51.21 -26.98 -26.46
N ARG A 15 52.00 -25.91 -26.67
CA ARG A 15 53.32 -25.69 -26.05
C ARG A 15 53.62 -24.19 -25.89
N VAL A 16 53.42 -23.72 -24.65
CA VAL A 16 54.26 -22.82 -23.82
C VAL A 16 55.17 -21.80 -24.50
N ILE A 17 54.90 -20.50 -24.28
CA ILE A 17 55.87 -19.50 -23.78
C ILE A 17 55.11 -18.51 -22.87
N THR A 18 55.60 -18.33 -21.63
CA THR A 18 55.14 -17.35 -20.64
C THR A 18 55.50 -15.89 -21.01
N PRO A 19 54.69 -14.88 -20.65
CA PRO A 19 55.01 -13.48 -20.87
C PRO A 19 55.79 -12.87 -19.69
N GLU A 20 56.86 -12.12 -19.98
CA GLU A 20 57.43 -11.13 -19.05
C GLU A 20 57.22 -9.72 -19.63
N THR A 21 56.28 -9.01 -18.99
CA THR A 21 56.19 -7.56 -18.75
C THR A 21 56.97 -6.60 -19.67
N GLN A 22 56.23 -5.88 -20.52
CA GLN A 22 56.49 -4.46 -20.79
C GLN A 22 55.18 -3.66 -20.70
N VAL A 23 55.26 -2.58 -19.92
CA VAL A 23 54.17 -1.69 -19.53
C VAL A 23 53.66 -0.91 -20.75
N GLU A 24 52.38 -1.07 -21.08
CA GLU A 24 51.68 -0.17 -22.00
C GLU A 24 51.33 1.16 -21.31
N PRO A 25 51.50 2.31 -21.97
CA PRO A 25 51.01 3.58 -21.47
C PRO A 25 49.48 3.67 -21.60
N LEU A 26 48.86 4.22 -20.55
CA LEU A 26 47.42 4.52 -20.43
C LEU A 26 46.88 5.29 -21.66
N LEU A 27 45.84 4.74 -22.27
CA LEU A 27 44.94 5.41 -23.21
C LEU A 27 44.52 6.77 -22.66
N THR A 28 44.70 7.83 -23.46
CA THR A 28 44.28 9.18 -23.07
C THR A 28 42.82 9.41 -23.44
N LEU A 29 42.14 10.29 -22.71
CA LEU A 29 40.71 10.66 -22.89
C LEU A 29 40.30 11.05 -24.32
N TYR A 30 41.26 11.34 -25.20
CA TYR A 30 41.03 11.72 -26.59
C TYR A 30 40.89 10.53 -27.55
N ASP A 31 41.33 9.33 -27.17
CA ASP A 31 41.15 8.09 -27.96
C ASP A 31 39.75 7.46 -27.76
N LEU A 32 39.06 7.84 -26.69
CA LEU A 32 37.72 7.31 -26.36
C LEU A 32 36.58 8.01 -27.13
N LEU A 33 36.85 9.14 -27.80
CA LEU A 33 35.84 10.03 -28.38
C LEU A 33 36.00 10.33 -29.89
N GLY A 34 36.96 9.70 -30.58
CA GLY A 34 36.95 9.59 -32.05
C GLY A 34 36.98 10.89 -32.87
N PHE A 35 37.70 11.93 -32.43
CA PHE A 35 37.84 13.19 -33.20
C PHE A 35 39.09 13.21 -34.10
N SER A 36 38.97 13.70 -35.33
CA SER A 36 40.05 13.74 -36.34
C SER A 36 40.99 14.94 -36.17
N ALA A 37 42.20 14.83 -36.73
CA ALA A 37 43.32 15.74 -36.50
C ALA A 37 43.20 17.15 -37.12
N GLU A 38 42.09 17.49 -37.79
CA GLU A 38 41.94 18.73 -38.55
C GLU A 38 41.26 19.88 -37.78
N GLU A 39 40.68 19.64 -36.60
CA GLU A 39 40.03 20.70 -35.80
C GLU A 39 40.99 21.48 -34.87
N ARG A 40 42.31 21.30 -35.03
CA ARG A 40 43.33 21.79 -34.08
C ARG A 40 44.04 23.10 -34.44
N SER A 41 43.56 23.91 -35.39
CA SER A 41 44.19 25.22 -35.62
C SER A 41 43.27 26.28 -36.22
N GLN A 42 43.08 27.41 -35.53
CA GLN A 42 43.57 28.73 -35.98
C GLN A 42 43.40 29.83 -34.91
N VAL A 43 44.42 30.70 -34.85
CA VAL A 43 44.67 31.78 -33.90
C VAL A 43 44.77 33.10 -34.68
N ASN A 44 44.05 34.18 -34.28
CA ASN A 44 44.55 35.57 -34.02
C ASN A 44 43.50 36.71 -34.20
N ARG A 45 43.16 37.38 -33.07
CA ARG A 45 43.15 38.85 -32.72
C ARG A 45 42.56 39.93 -33.69
N PRO A 46 42.08 41.13 -33.23
CA PRO A 46 42.57 41.91 -32.06
C PRO A 46 41.57 42.73 -31.19
N ARG A 47 42.12 43.34 -30.12
CA ARG A 47 41.52 44.19 -29.06
C ARG A 47 41.13 45.62 -29.49
N ARG A 48 40.14 46.23 -28.79
CA ARG A 48 40.08 47.70 -28.55
C ARG A 48 39.44 48.06 -27.18
N ARG A 49 39.62 49.31 -26.76
CA ARG A 49 39.87 49.81 -25.38
C ARG A 49 38.63 50.26 -24.57
N LYS A 50 38.78 50.25 -23.24
CA LYS A 50 37.88 50.80 -22.18
C LYS A 50 37.84 52.35 -22.15
N PRO A 51 36.80 52.93 -21.53
CA PRO A 51 36.93 54.07 -20.62
C PRO A 51 36.50 53.73 -19.18
N LYS A 52 36.90 54.59 -18.23
CA LYS A 52 36.86 54.45 -16.76
C LYS A 52 36.04 55.62 -16.15
N PRO A 53 35.80 55.70 -14.82
CA PRO A 53 34.50 55.60 -14.15
C PRO A 53 33.90 56.93 -13.66
N LYS A 54 32.66 56.93 -13.15
CA LYS A 54 32.12 57.99 -12.27
C LYS A 54 31.41 57.43 -11.04
N ALA A 55 31.41 58.25 -10.00
CA ALA A 55 31.44 57.92 -8.58
C ALA A 55 30.09 57.59 -7.90
N THR A 56 30.22 56.85 -6.80
CA THR A 56 29.25 56.32 -5.84
C THR A 56 28.52 57.38 -4.99
N LYS A 57 27.28 57.05 -4.60
CA LYS A 57 26.56 57.56 -3.42
C LYS A 57 26.03 56.36 -2.60
N PRO A 58 25.84 56.50 -1.26
CA PRO A 58 25.81 55.39 -0.30
C PRO A 58 24.49 54.60 -0.30
N PRO A 59 24.49 53.33 0.18
CA PRO A 59 23.33 52.45 0.13
C PRO A 59 22.34 52.74 1.26
N VAL A 60 21.06 52.58 0.94
CA VAL A 60 19.94 52.44 1.88
C VAL A 60 19.87 50.96 2.25
N GLU A 61 19.70 50.65 3.54
CA GLU A 61 19.55 49.29 4.05
C GLU A 61 18.22 48.69 3.54
N GLU A 62 18.31 47.76 2.59
CA GLU A 62 17.23 46.82 2.27
C GLU A 62 17.36 45.59 3.19
N GLU A 63 16.27 45.21 3.84
CA GLU A 63 16.15 43.98 4.61
C GLU A 63 16.54 42.79 3.73
N ARG A 64 17.60 42.07 4.13
CA ARG A 64 18.06 40.86 3.45
C ARG A 64 16.97 39.79 3.51
N VAL A 65 16.39 39.45 2.38
CA VAL A 65 15.64 38.21 2.19
C VAL A 65 16.65 37.06 2.24
N ILE A 66 16.57 36.24 3.29
CA ILE A 66 17.44 35.08 3.49
C ILE A 66 16.99 33.98 2.53
N GLU A 67 17.88 33.49 1.67
CA GLU A 67 17.60 32.33 0.81
C GLU A 67 17.40 31.09 1.71
N TRP A 68 16.43 30.22 1.42
CA TRP A 68 16.12 29.03 2.24
C TRP A 68 17.34 28.09 2.49
N ARG A 69 18.34 28.12 1.59
CA ARG A 69 19.65 27.46 1.81
C ARG A 69 20.42 28.07 2.97
N GLU A 70 20.40 29.40 3.14
CA GLU A 70 20.98 30.08 4.30
C GLU A 70 20.21 29.74 5.58
N GLU A 71 18.88 29.61 5.55
CA GLU A 71 18.08 29.15 6.70
C GLU A 71 18.45 27.74 7.15
N LEU A 72 18.64 26.80 6.21
CA LEU A 72 19.11 25.43 6.52
C LEU A 72 20.52 25.41 7.11
N MET A 73 21.40 26.29 6.63
CA MET A 73 22.78 26.41 7.13
C MET A 73 22.81 27.02 8.54
N ILE A 74 21.93 27.98 8.83
CA ILE A 74 21.73 28.58 10.16
C ILE A 74 21.18 27.52 11.13
N ALA A 75 20.11 26.81 10.77
CA ALA A 75 19.51 25.77 11.61
C ALA A 75 20.50 24.63 11.94
N ARG A 76 21.42 24.32 11.02
CA ARG A 76 22.51 23.36 11.25
C ARG A 76 23.57 23.92 12.20
N HIS A 77 23.97 25.18 12.05
CA HIS A 77 24.91 25.84 12.97
C HIS A 77 24.36 25.85 14.40
N GLU A 78 23.08 26.18 14.57
CA GLU A 78 22.42 26.17 15.88
C GLU A 78 22.38 24.76 16.50
N ARG A 79 22.11 23.72 15.71
CA ARG A 79 22.17 22.31 16.17
C ARG A 79 23.58 21.89 16.57
N LEU A 80 24.59 22.22 15.78
CA LEU A 80 26.00 21.91 16.08
C LEU A 80 26.51 22.67 17.32
N GLU A 81 26.05 23.91 17.53
CA GLU A 81 26.34 24.66 18.75
C GLU A 81 25.63 24.08 19.97
N ALA A 82 24.39 23.58 19.82
CA ALA A 82 23.68 22.89 20.88
C ALA A 82 24.36 21.57 21.26
N GLU A 83 24.82 20.79 20.27
CA GLU A 83 25.61 19.55 20.49
C GLU A 83 26.96 19.84 21.15
N LYS A 84 27.66 20.90 20.75
CA LYS A 84 28.92 21.33 21.41
C LYS A 84 28.69 21.75 22.86
N LYS A 85 27.62 22.51 23.13
CA LYS A 85 27.24 22.91 24.51
C LYS A 85 26.88 21.69 25.37
N GLN A 86 26.21 20.69 24.80
CA GLN A 86 25.94 19.43 25.49
C GLN A 86 27.22 18.64 25.78
N GLN A 87 28.16 18.55 24.83
CA GLN A 87 29.44 17.86 25.02
C GLN A 87 30.35 18.55 26.05
N GLU A 88 30.35 19.89 26.13
CA GLU A 88 31.10 20.65 27.15
C GLU A 88 30.52 20.51 28.56
N SER A 89 29.21 20.23 28.69
CA SER A 89 28.56 19.98 29.99
C SER A 89 28.86 18.59 30.59
N THR A 90 29.43 17.66 29.80
CA THR A 90 29.71 16.26 30.19
C THR A 90 31.18 15.96 30.54
N LYS A 91 31.98 16.95 30.97
CA LYS A 91 33.30 16.70 31.59
C LYS A 91 33.19 16.69 33.13
N PRO A 92 33.58 15.59 33.82
CA PRO A 92 33.47 15.50 35.27
C PRO A 92 34.55 16.33 35.99
N GLN A 93 34.14 17.20 36.91
CA GLN A 93 35.04 17.86 37.87
C GLN A 93 35.43 16.88 38.99
N PRO A 94 36.69 16.87 39.45
CA PRO A 94 37.11 16.06 40.60
C PRO A 94 36.61 16.67 41.90
N ARG A 95 35.86 15.90 42.69
CA ARG A 95 35.40 16.25 44.04
C ARG A 95 36.57 16.19 45.02
N SER A 96 36.86 17.31 45.68
CA SER A 96 37.60 17.37 46.94
C SER A 96 36.75 16.79 48.07
N ALA A 97 37.29 15.83 48.83
CA ALA A 97 36.68 15.36 50.06
C ALA A 97 37.72 15.24 51.18
N GLY A 98 37.36 15.77 52.34
CA GLY A 98 37.91 15.43 53.65
C GLY A 98 37.16 16.20 54.75
N THR A 99 36.86 15.69 55.94
CA THR A 99 36.87 14.33 56.52
C THR A 99 36.42 14.44 57.99
N SER A 100 35.69 13.44 58.50
CA SER A 100 35.75 12.85 59.87
C SER A 100 34.77 11.66 59.86
N ASP A 101 35.02 10.43 60.34
CA ASP A 101 35.89 9.97 61.43
C ASP A 101 36.08 8.42 61.43
N ALA A 102 37.19 7.94 62.03
CA ALA A 102 37.56 6.61 62.61
C ALA A 102 37.43 5.29 61.76
N THR A 103 38.40 4.36 61.64
CA THR A 103 39.28 3.69 62.64
C THR A 103 40.49 3.00 61.95
N ALA A 104 41.63 2.91 62.65
CA ALA A 104 43.00 2.46 62.26
C ALA A 104 43.21 0.90 62.23
N PRO A 105 44.44 0.29 62.09
CA PRO A 105 45.81 0.83 61.92
C PRO A 105 46.81 0.09 60.96
N GLU A 106 47.89 0.84 60.65
CA GLU A 106 49.34 0.53 60.41
C GLU A 106 49.94 -0.56 59.46
N ALA A 107 51.01 -0.10 58.79
CA ALA A 107 51.83 -0.67 57.70
C ALA A 107 53.10 -1.42 58.20
N PRO A 108 54.10 -1.78 57.33
CA PRO A 108 55.15 -0.80 56.95
C PRO A 108 55.87 -0.95 55.57
N GLN A 109 56.36 0.21 55.04
CA GLN A 109 57.70 0.49 54.43
C GLN A 109 58.01 0.00 52.97
N ILE A 110 58.81 0.65 52.06
CA ILE A 110 59.80 1.76 52.12
C ILE A 110 60.37 2.16 50.71
N GLN A 111 60.85 3.44 50.58
CA GLN A 111 61.95 4.07 49.76
C GLN A 111 61.89 4.39 48.22
N SER A 112 61.89 5.70 47.92
CA SER A 112 62.86 6.59 47.17
C SER A 112 63.81 6.00 46.10
N ALA A 113 64.20 6.67 44.98
CA ALA A 113 64.81 8.01 44.81
C ALA A 113 65.04 8.35 43.28
N PRO A 114 65.67 9.50 42.86
CA PRO A 114 65.26 10.35 41.72
C PRO A 114 66.39 10.70 40.68
N GLU A 115 66.21 11.78 39.88
CA GLU A 115 67.20 12.72 39.25
C GLU A 115 66.85 13.05 37.77
N ASP A 116 67.05 14.26 37.19
CA ASP A 116 67.37 15.61 37.68
C ASP A 116 67.03 16.65 36.57
N ARG A 117 66.92 17.93 36.93
CA ARG A 117 66.72 19.12 36.05
C ARG A 117 68.08 19.60 35.47
N PRO A 118 68.33 20.81 34.88
CA PRO A 118 67.46 21.99 34.64
C PRO A 118 67.72 22.88 33.38
N ASP A 119 66.74 23.75 33.14
CA ASP A 119 66.78 25.21 32.90
C ASP A 119 67.72 25.90 31.88
N SER A 120 67.04 26.60 30.95
CA SER A 120 66.99 28.09 30.84
C SER A 120 67.64 28.83 29.67
N LYS A 121 66.77 29.74 29.16
CA LYS A 121 66.97 31.14 28.74
C LYS A 121 67.39 31.47 27.29
N SER A 122 66.44 32.17 26.64
CA SER A 122 66.55 33.37 25.78
C SER A 122 67.80 33.51 24.91
N THR A 123 67.71 33.82 23.61
CA THR A 123 67.18 35.09 23.08
C THR A 123 67.15 35.00 21.55
N GLY A 124 66.17 35.63 20.90
CA GLY A 124 66.36 36.46 19.71
C GLY A 124 66.90 35.89 18.38
N GLN A 125 66.09 36.12 17.34
CA GLN A 125 66.44 36.37 15.92
C GLN A 125 66.47 35.20 14.93
N ARG A 126 65.38 35.18 14.14
CA ARG A 126 65.30 35.12 12.67
C ARG A 126 66.40 34.33 11.94
N LYS A 127 65.97 33.30 11.20
CA LYS A 127 66.07 33.28 9.73
C LYS A 127 65.10 32.28 9.11
N ILE A 128 64.57 32.72 7.98
CA ILE A 128 63.60 32.09 7.09
C ILE A 128 64.22 30.85 6.44
N ALA A 129 63.47 29.73 6.42
CA ALA A 129 63.65 28.68 5.43
C ALA A 129 62.26 28.23 4.97
N SER A 130 62.00 28.49 3.71
CA SER A 130 60.87 28.03 2.90
C SER A 130 60.68 26.52 3.01
N GLY A 131 59.53 26.10 3.55
CA GLY A 131 59.00 24.75 3.41
C GLY A 131 57.74 24.83 2.56
N THR A 132 57.84 24.46 1.29
CA THR A 132 56.74 24.21 0.35
C THR A 132 55.69 23.30 0.98
N VAL A 133 54.49 23.86 1.23
CA VAL A 133 53.29 23.07 1.53
C VAL A 133 52.88 22.37 0.24
N ARG A 134 53.02 21.04 0.21
CA ARG A 134 52.41 20.19 -0.81
C ARG A 134 50.90 20.36 -0.72
N SER A 135 50.27 20.89 -1.77
CA SER A 135 48.82 20.86 -1.95
C SER A 135 48.37 19.40 -2.11
N GLU A 136 47.40 18.96 -1.30
CA GLU A 136 46.72 17.68 -1.51
C GLU A 136 46.05 17.66 -2.90
N PRO A 137 45.97 16.49 -3.57
CA PRO A 137 45.32 16.39 -4.86
C PRO A 137 43.83 16.77 -4.71
N THR A 138 43.42 17.81 -5.44
CA THR A 138 42.09 18.43 -5.40
C THR A 138 40.92 17.50 -5.76
N ASN A 139 41.20 16.27 -6.25
CA ASN A 139 40.21 15.33 -6.81
C ASN A 139 39.99 14.06 -5.97
N ALA A 140 40.55 13.97 -4.77
CA ALA A 140 40.28 12.83 -3.90
C ALA A 140 38.78 12.81 -3.47
N PRO A 141 38.13 11.64 -3.39
CA PRO A 141 36.80 11.52 -2.80
C PRO A 141 36.81 12.06 -1.37
N LYS A 142 35.88 12.98 -1.06
CA LYS A 142 35.74 13.60 0.26
C LYS A 142 34.43 13.16 0.91
N HIS A 143 34.30 13.36 2.21
CA HIS A 143 33.01 13.23 2.86
C HIS A 143 32.09 14.35 2.39
N PHE A 144 30.86 14.00 2.01
CA PHE A 144 29.86 15.01 1.67
C PHE A 144 29.38 15.68 2.96
N LEU A 145 29.63 16.98 3.09
CA LEU A 145 29.31 17.76 4.28
C LEU A 145 27.98 18.51 4.18
N GLY A 146 27.37 18.57 2.99
CA GLY A 146 26.07 19.19 2.77
C GLY A 146 24.87 18.37 3.26
N PRO A 147 23.67 18.97 3.34
CA PRO A 147 22.45 18.23 3.64
C PRO A 147 22.13 17.24 2.52
N ILE A 148 21.77 16.01 2.89
CA ILE A 148 21.27 15.01 1.94
C ILE A 148 19.78 15.27 1.75
N LEU A 149 19.39 15.70 0.55
CA LEU A 149 17.99 15.93 0.21
C LEU A 149 17.31 14.61 -0.15
N GLU A 150 15.99 14.54 0.05
CA GLU A 150 15.22 13.30 -0.11
C GLU A 150 15.26 12.73 -1.54
N HIS A 151 15.32 13.59 -2.55
CA HIS A 151 15.38 13.19 -3.96
C HIS A 151 16.76 12.71 -4.43
N TYR A 152 17.78 12.77 -3.58
CA TYR A 152 19.13 12.34 -3.94
C TYR A 152 19.23 10.83 -4.12
N ARG A 153 19.83 10.41 -5.24
CA ARG A 153 20.06 9.02 -5.60
C ARG A 153 21.56 8.75 -5.75
N GLU A 154 21.92 7.48 -5.79
CA GLU A 154 23.31 7.07 -5.97
C GLU A 154 23.82 7.59 -7.32
N GLY A 155 24.82 8.47 -7.31
CA GLY A 155 25.31 9.15 -8.50
C GLY A 155 24.74 10.54 -8.76
N SER A 156 23.85 11.07 -7.92
CA SER A 156 23.28 12.42 -8.11
C SER A 156 24.34 13.53 -8.16
N LEU A 157 24.13 14.48 -9.07
CA LEU A 157 24.94 15.69 -9.18
C LEU A 157 24.62 16.62 -8.01
N VAL A 158 25.63 17.03 -7.26
CA VAL A 158 25.49 17.97 -6.14
C VAL A 158 26.60 19.01 -6.16
N ALA A 159 26.32 20.16 -5.55
CA ALA A 159 27.33 21.16 -5.24
C ALA A 159 27.77 21.02 -3.77
N ASP A 160 29.07 21.02 -3.53
CA ASP A 160 29.68 21.08 -2.19
C ASP A 160 29.67 22.51 -1.62
N GLU A 161 29.98 22.72 -0.34
CA GLU A 161 30.00 24.03 0.33
C GLU A 161 30.95 25.04 -0.35
N GLU A 162 31.93 24.54 -1.10
CA GLU A 162 32.87 25.32 -1.93
C GLU A 162 32.40 25.54 -3.39
N ASN A 163 31.13 25.26 -3.71
CA ASN A 163 30.55 25.29 -5.07
C ASN A 163 31.26 24.39 -6.09
N ARG A 164 31.91 23.32 -5.61
CA ARG A 164 32.45 22.26 -6.47
C ARG A 164 31.33 21.32 -6.85
N ILE A 165 31.23 20.96 -8.12
CA ILE A 165 30.24 19.99 -8.60
C ILE A 165 30.84 18.60 -8.60
N GLY A 166 30.05 17.62 -8.16
CA GLY A 166 30.46 16.24 -8.10
C GLY A 166 29.28 15.30 -7.95
N THR A 167 29.58 14.00 -7.93
CA THR A 167 28.57 12.95 -7.71
C THR A 167 28.66 12.42 -6.29
N ILE A 168 27.51 12.13 -5.68
CA ILE A 168 27.45 11.44 -4.39
C ILE A 168 27.39 9.92 -4.56
N ARG A 169 28.07 9.18 -3.67
CA ARG A 169 28.00 7.73 -3.58
C ARG A 169 27.92 7.29 -2.12
N GLY A 170 27.39 6.09 -1.88
CA GLY A 170 27.26 5.49 -0.56
C GLY A 170 26.11 6.06 0.26
N LEU A 171 24.99 6.47 -0.37
CA LEU A 171 23.83 7.07 0.31
C LEU A 171 23.21 6.18 1.39
N LYS A 172 23.31 4.85 1.24
CA LYS A 172 22.81 3.85 2.21
C LYS A 172 23.86 3.44 3.26
N GLY A 173 25.08 3.99 3.19
CA GLY A 173 26.18 3.69 4.09
C GLY A 173 26.30 4.68 5.25
N PRO A 174 27.16 4.40 6.26
CA PRO A 174 27.36 5.28 7.41
C PRO A 174 28.03 6.62 7.06
N ARG A 175 28.61 6.76 5.86
CA ARG A 175 29.24 7.99 5.38
C ARG A 175 29.04 8.17 3.88
N THR A 176 28.33 9.22 3.49
CA THR A 176 28.16 9.64 2.09
C THR A 176 29.45 10.27 1.56
N MET A 177 29.89 9.84 0.39
CA MET A 177 31.13 10.29 -0.24
C MET A 177 30.83 11.17 -1.46
N PHE A 178 31.42 12.36 -1.46
CA PHE A 178 31.43 13.29 -2.57
C PHE A 178 32.62 13.01 -3.49
N HIS A 179 32.35 12.79 -4.77
CA HIS A 179 33.36 12.59 -5.80
C HIS A 179 33.37 13.83 -6.72
N PRO A 180 34.36 14.73 -6.57
CA PRO A 180 34.46 15.92 -7.41
C PRO A 180 34.55 15.56 -8.90
N LEU A 181 33.80 16.27 -9.75
CA LEU A 181 33.91 16.16 -11.19
C LEU A 181 34.75 17.32 -11.75
N GLU A 182 35.73 17.00 -12.58
CA GLU A 182 36.46 18.01 -13.34
C GLU A 182 35.64 18.43 -14.56
N LEU A 183 34.90 19.52 -14.41
CA LEU A 183 34.10 20.12 -15.48
C LEU A 183 34.73 21.43 -15.95
N PRO A 184 34.71 21.73 -17.27
CA PRO A 184 34.98 23.06 -17.79
C PRO A 184 34.12 24.13 -17.08
N GLU A 185 34.63 25.35 -16.98
CA GLU A 185 33.94 26.43 -16.26
C GLU A 185 32.51 26.67 -16.73
N GLU A 186 32.26 26.60 -18.04
CA GLU A 186 30.92 26.72 -18.61
C GLU A 186 29.98 25.58 -18.17
N GLN A 187 30.47 24.33 -18.17
CA GLN A 187 29.69 23.17 -17.71
C GLN A 187 29.47 23.19 -16.19
N ARG A 188 30.43 23.72 -15.43
CA ARG A 188 30.30 23.93 -13.98
C ARG A 188 29.18 24.93 -13.67
N VAL A 189 29.15 26.07 -14.35
CA VAL A 189 28.06 27.04 -14.16
C VAL A 189 26.71 26.46 -14.59
N LYS A 190 26.68 25.71 -15.69
CA LYS A 190 25.47 25.00 -16.16
C LYS A 190 24.94 24.00 -15.13
N ALA A 191 25.80 23.15 -14.54
CA ALA A 191 25.39 22.21 -13.50
C ALA A 191 24.88 22.92 -12.25
N SER A 192 25.47 24.03 -11.85
CA SER A 192 25.04 24.78 -10.66
C SER A 192 23.58 25.24 -10.80
N ILE A 193 23.26 25.85 -11.95
CA ILE A 193 21.91 26.35 -12.23
C ILE A 193 20.92 25.18 -12.36
N TYR A 194 21.33 24.08 -13.00
CA TYR A 194 20.51 22.87 -13.09
C TYR A 194 20.23 22.24 -11.72
N ILE A 195 21.23 22.12 -10.85
CA ILE A 195 21.07 21.58 -9.48
C ILE A 195 20.10 22.44 -8.68
N GLU A 196 20.22 23.77 -8.77
CA GLU A 196 19.28 24.70 -8.14
C GLU A 196 17.86 24.55 -8.66
N LEU A 197 17.68 24.44 -9.99
CA LEU A 197 16.39 24.21 -10.62
C LEU A 197 15.76 22.90 -10.11
N ARG A 198 16.53 21.80 -10.09
CA ARG A 198 16.09 20.49 -9.61
C ARG A 198 15.71 20.51 -8.15
N ASP A 199 16.56 21.07 -7.29
CA ASP A 199 16.34 21.10 -5.85
C ASP A 199 15.12 21.98 -5.51
N THR A 200 14.95 23.11 -6.20
CA THR A 200 13.77 23.98 -6.04
C THR A 200 12.49 23.29 -6.52
N TYR A 201 12.55 22.52 -7.60
CA TYR A 201 11.42 21.73 -8.09
C TYR A 201 10.96 20.71 -7.02
N HIS A 202 11.88 19.90 -6.49
CA HIS A 202 11.53 18.92 -5.46
C HIS A 202 11.07 19.59 -4.16
N HIS A 203 11.69 20.71 -3.78
CA HIS A 203 11.23 21.47 -2.61
C HIS A 203 9.82 22.01 -2.80
N LEU A 204 9.49 22.61 -3.96
CA LEU A 204 8.13 23.09 -4.25
C LEU A 204 7.14 21.92 -4.20
N TYR A 205 7.46 20.83 -4.92
CA TYR A 205 6.58 19.67 -5.00
C TYR A 205 6.30 19.05 -3.63
N ASN A 206 7.35 18.79 -2.83
CA ASN A 206 7.22 18.19 -1.50
C ASN A 206 6.53 19.14 -0.51
N ASN A 207 6.85 20.44 -0.53
CA ASN A 207 6.21 21.41 0.35
C ASN A 207 4.70 21.49 0.12
N GLU A 208 4.29 21.51 -1.15
CA GLU A 208 2.87 21.52 -1.52
C GLU A 208 2.21 20.15 -1.24
N ALA A 209 2.92 19.04 -1.46
CA ALA A 209 2.42 17.70 -1.16
C ALA A 209 2.14 17.51 0.33
N ASP A 210 3.05 17.97 1.20
CA ASP A 210 2.98 17.77 2.65
C ASP A 210 1.98 18.73 3.32
N ARG A 211 1.92 19.99 2.87
CA ARG A 211 1.08 21.02 3.49
C ARG A 211 -0.31 21.11 2.88
N HIS A 212 -0.52 20.58 1.68
CA HIS A 212 -1.75 20.76 0.91
C HIS A 212 -2.15 22.23 0.74
N GLU A 213 -1.15 23.11 0.64
CA GLU A 213 -1.30 24.54 0.44
C GLU A 213 -0.43 24.99 -0.73
N ALA A 214 -0.92 25.95 -1.52
CA ALA A 214 -0.18 26.49 -2.64
C ALA A 214 0.97 27.37 -2.12
N ASN A 215 2.16 27.27 -2.73
CA ASN A 215 3.30 28.12 -2.41
C ASN A 215 3.69 28.99 -3.62
N PRO A 216 3.09 30.19 -3.78
CA PRO A 216 3.38 31.08 -4.90
C PRO A 216 4.85 31.52 -4.97
N ALA A 217 5.51 31.72 -3.82
CA ALA A 217 6.88 32.21 -3.77
C ALA A 217 7.89 31.21 -4.32
N LEU A 218 7.79 29.93 -3.92
CA LEU A 218 8.65 28.86 -4.47
C LEU A 218 8.36 28.60 -5.94
N ARG A 219 7.11 28.74 -6.37
CA ARG A 219 6.71 28.61 -7.79
C ARG A 219 7.28 29.73 -8.64
N GLU A 220 7.22 30.97 -8.18
CA GLU A 220 7.85 32.10 -8.86
C GLU A 220 9.37 31.92 -8.93
N MET A 221 10.00 31.45 -7.85
CA MET A 221 11.43 31.13 -7.83
C MET A 221 11.78 30.05 -8.86
N LEU A 222 11.00 28.97 -8.93
CA LEU A 222 11.17 27.92 -9.93
C LEU A 222 11.05 28.47 -11.36
N GLY A 223 10.06 29.34 -11.60
CA GLY A 223 9.88 30.03 -12.88
C GLY A 223 11.10 30.86 -13.28
N ARG A 224 11.62 31.69 -12.36
CA ARG A 224 12.81 32.52 -12.60
C ARG A 224 14.06 31.68 -12.87
N LEU A 225 14.27 30.58 -12.15
CA LEU A 225 15.39 29.67 -12.37
C LEU A 225 15.30 28.98 -13.74
N TYR A 226 14.09 28.57 -14.14
CA TYR A 226 13.84 28.00 -15.46
C TYR A 226 14.12 29.01 -16.58
N ASP A 227 13.61 30.24 -16.45
CA ASP A 227 13.81 31.29 -17.46
C ASP A 227 15.30 31.66 -17.58
N ASN A 228 16.04 31.72 -16.46
CA ASN A 228 17.48 31.94 -16.46
C ASN A 228 18.25 30.79 -17.14
N PHE A 229 17.87 29.54 -16.89
CA PHE A 229 18.49 28.39 -17.56
C PHE A 229 18.24 28.43 -19.07
N THR A 230 17.00 28.68 -19.48
CA THR A 230 16.60 28.69 -20.90
C THR A 230 17.18 29.87 -21.67
N GLU A 231 17.32 31.05 -21.05
CA GLU A 231 17.98 32.21 -21.68
C GLU A 231 19.46 31.94 -21.97
N ARG A 232 20.16 31.23 -21.08
CA ARG A 232 21.62 30.99 -21.21
C ARG A 232 21.97 29.75 -22.03
N TYR A 233 21.22 28.67 -21.88
CA TYR A 233 21.56 27.35 -22.46
C TYR A 233 20.48 26.80 -23.39
N GLY A 234 19.33 27.49 -23.52
CA GLY A 234 18.16 27.00 -24.25
C GLY A 234 17.35 25.97 -23.49
N GLU A 235 16.37 25.38 -24.19
CA GLU A 235 15.41 24.40 -23.68
C GLU A 235 16.08 23.21 -22.99
N LEU A 236 15.49 22.72 -21.91
CA LEU A 236 15.97 21.54 -21.16
C LEU A 236 16.02 20.30 -22.06
N ASN A 237 14.99 20.12 -22.88
CA ASN A 237 14.85 18.98 -23.80
C ASN A 237 15.61 19.13 -25.13
N ALA A 238 16.36 20.22 -25.33
CA ALA A 238 17.21 20.35 -26.51
C ALA A 238 18.35 19.31 -26.51
N PRO A 239 18.76 18.76 -27.67
CA PRO A 239 19.83 17.75 -27.75
C PRO A 239 21.15 18.16 -27.06
N ARG A 240 21.48 19.46 -27.07
CA ARG A 240 22.66 20.04 -26.40
C ARG A 240 22.61 20.01 -24.86
N ASN A 241 21.43 19.80 -24.27
CA ASN A 241 21.20 19.85 -22.82
C ASN A 241 20.82 18.49 -22.25
N VAL A 242 20.06 17.69 -22.99
CA VAL A 242 19.54 16.38 -22.54
C VAL A 242 20.65 15.44 -22.08
N ASP A 243 21.73 15.29 -22.85
CA ASP A 243 22.82 14.36 -22.50
C ASP A 243 23.53 14.75 -21.20
N PHE A 244 23.63 16.05 -20.93
CA PHE A 244 24.20 16.56 -19.69
C PHE A 244 23.27 16.36 -18.50
N ILE A 245 21.99 16.68 -18.66
CA ILE A 245 20.98 16.54 -17.61
C ILE A 245 20.81 15.07 -17.22
N LYS A 246 20.85 14.16 -18.20
CA LYS A 246 20.81 12.70 -17.97
C LYS A 246 21.99 12.11 -17.20
N MET A 247 23.07 12.88 -17.00
CA MET A 247 24.16 12.46 -16.09
C MET A 247 23.69 12.41 -14.64
N ASP A 248 22.61 13.11 -14.30
CA ASP A 248 21.98 13.10 -12.98
C ASP A 248 20.86 12.05 -12.91
N PRO A 249 20.97 11.05 -12.01
CA PRO A 249 19.89 10.13 -11.71
C PRO A 249 18.67 10.87 -11.12
N GLY A 250 17.49 10.72 -11.74
CA GLY A 250 16.29 11.49 -11.38
C GLY A 250 16.12 12.77 -12.19
N SER A 251 16.73 12.84 -13.37
CA SER A 251 16.58 13.95 -14.31
C SER A 251 15.29 13.91 -15.11
N ASP A 252 14.61 12.76 -15.19
CA ASP A 252 13.37 12.59 -15.95
C ASP A 252 12.26 13.53 -15.46
N GLU A 253 12.19 13.74 -14.14
CA GLU A 253 11.25 14.66 -13.49
C GLU A 253 11.48 16.12 -13.93
N ILE A 254 12.74 16.51 -14.13
CA ILE A 254 13.13 17.88 -14.54
C ILE A 254 12.95 18.08 -16.04
N LEU A 255 13.27 17.07 -16.85
CA LEU A 255 12.98 17.08 -18.28
C LEU A 255 11.47 17.15 -18.55
N GLY A 256 10.65 16.63 -17.61
CA GLY A 256 9.19 16.74 -17.62
C GLY A 256 8.63 18.16 -17.39
N LEU A 257 9.47 19.15 -17.05
CA LEU A 257 9.07 20.57 -16.98
C LEU A 257 8.72 21.17 -18.35
N GLU A 258 9.13 20.49 -19.43
CA GLU A 258 8.88 20.87 -20.82
C GLU A 258 8.10 19.77 -21.52
N ARG A 259 6.93 20.13 -22.09
CA ARG A 259 6.09 19.21 -22.88
C ARG A 259 5.95 19.75 -24.30
N TYR A 260 6.06 18.86 -25.29
CA TYR A 260 5.76 19.20 -26.67
C TYR A 260 4.33 18.76 -27.00
N ILE A 261 3.46 19.71 -27.31
CA ILE A 261 2.08 19.46 -27.76
C ILE A 261 1.95 20.03 -29.17
N ASP A 262 1.61 19.19 -30.15
CA ASP A 262 1.49 19.56 -31.57
C ASP A 262 2.75 20.23 -32.17
N GLY A 263 3.93 19.93 -31.61
CA GLY A 263 5.21 20.50 -32.04
C GLY A 263 5.55 21.84 -31.37
N GLU A 264 4.68 22.39 -30.51
CA GLU A 264 4.95 23.58 -29.71
C GLU A 264 5.40 23.21 -28.30
N LEU A 265 6.40 23.93 -27.80
CA LEU A 265 6.90 23.79 -26.43
C LEU A 265 5.91 24.45 -25.44
N ARG A 266 5.42 23.68 -24.48
CA ARG A 266 4.67 24.17 -23.32
C ARG A 266 5.41 23.88 -22.02
N LYS A 267 5.38 24.86 -21.12
CA LYS A 267 5.80 24.69 -19.72
C LYS A 267 4.84 23.74 -19.00
N ALA A 268 5.35 22.98 -18.04
CA ALA A 268 4.54 22.10 -17.21
C ALA A 268 3.59 22.85 -16.27
N ASP A 269 2.49 22.21 -15.90
CA ASP A 269 1.42 22.80 -15.08
C ASP A 269 1.89 23.29 -13.69
N ILE A 270 3.00 22.75 -13.18
CA ILE A 270 3.60 23.14 -11.88
C ILE A 270 3.98 24.64 -11.82
N PHE A 271 4.25 25.26 -12.97
CA PHE A 271 4.56 26.69 -13.06
C PHE A 271 3.34 27.59 -12.86
N ASP A 272 2.13 27.06 -13.02
CA ASP A 272 0.87 27.82 -12.93
C ASP A 272 0.12 27.52 -11.62
N HIS A 273 -0.07 26.25 -11.28
CA HIS A 273 -0.84 25.82 -10.11
C HIS A 273 -0.25 24.58 -9.40
N PRO A 274 -0.68 24.24 -8.17
CA PRO A 274 -0.23 23.04 -7.47
C PRO A 274 -0.61 21.76 -8.21
N VAL A 275 0.36 20.84 -8.34
CA VAL A 275 0.19 19.55 -9.04
C VAL A 275 0.31 18.34 -8.11
N SER A 276 0.60 18.58 -6.83
CA SER A 276 0.85 17.58 -5.80
C SER A 276 -0.37 17.26 -4.92
N PHE A 277 -1.40 18.12 -4.94
CA PHE A 277 -2.64 17.92 -4.18
C PHE A 277 -3.84 18.53 -4.90
N GLN A 278 -5.04 18.24 -4.42
CA GLN A 278 -6.28 18.65 -5.07
C GLN A 278 -6.60 20.13 -4.86
N THR A 279 -6.69 20.87 -5.97
CA THR A 279 -7.10 22.29 -5.99
C THR A 279 -8.59 22.46 -6.30
N GLU A 280 -9.16 21.58 -7.13
CA GLU A 280 -10.58 21.64 -7.51
C GLU A 280 -11.46 21.12 -6.38
N LYS A 281 -12.03 22.06 -5.63
CA LYS A 281 -13.22 21.80 -4.81
C LYS A 281 -14.42 21.92 -5.73
N ILE A 282 -15.34 20.96 -5.69
CA ILE A 282 -16.69 21.19 -6.20
C ILE A 282 -17.24 22.34 -5.36
N GLU A 283 -17.34 23.54 -5.95
CA GLU A 283 -17.80 24.73 -5.22
C GLU A 283 -19.32 24.73 -5.07
N LYS A 284 -20.04 24.32 -6.13
CA LYS A 284 -21.50 24.15 -6.17
C LYS A 284 -21.90 23.11 -7.22
N THR A 285 -23.01 22.41 -6.98
CA THR A 285 -23.63 21.50 -7.94
C THR A 285 -25.14 21.46 -7.72
N ASP A 286 -25.93 21.46 -8.80
CA ASP A 286 -27.38 21.32 -8.69
C ASP A 286 -27.83 19.84 -8.50
N ASP A 287 -26.91 18.90 -8.76
CA ASP A 287 -27.15 17.47 -8.66
C ASP A 287 -26.79 16.93 -7.27
N VAL A 288 -27.79 16.38 -6.58
CA VAL A 288 -27.65 15.83 -5.23
C VAL A 288 -26.83 14.56 -5.21
N HIS A 289 -26.80 13.77 -6.29
CA HIS A 289 -25.96 12.57 -6.38
C HIS A 289 -24.47 12.93 -6.45
N VAL A 290 -24.13 13.98 -7.20
CA VAL A 290 -22.76 14.52 -7.24
C VAL A 290 -22.35 15.05 -5.86
N ALA A 291 -23.24 15.77 -5.18
CA ALA A 291 -22.99 16.26 -3.82
C ALA A 291 -22.82 15.11 -2.80
N LEU A 292 -23.57 14.02 -2.94
CA LEU A 292 -23.42 12.81 -2.12
C LEU A 292 -22.03 12.17 -2.32
N VAL A 293 -21.58 12.02 -3.57
CA VAL A 293 -20.23 11.51 -3.86
C VAL A 293 -19.16 12.44 -3.29
N ALA A 294 -19.34 13.76 -3.42
CA ALA A 294 -18.42 14.74 -2.84
C ALA A 294 -18.33 14.60 -1.30
N SER A 295 -19.47 14.37 -0.64
CA SER A 295 -19.51 14.10 0.81
C SER A 295 -18.75 12.82 1.15
N LEU A 296 -19.00 11.73 0.43
CA LEU A 296 -18.33 10.45 0.67
C LEU A 296 -16.82 10.55 0.42
N ASN A 297 -16.39 11.29 -0.59
CA ASN A 297 -14.97 11.49 -0.88
C ASN A 297 -14.28 12.33 0.21
N ARG A 298 -14.96 13.36 0.73
CA ARG A 298 -14.38 14.28 1.72
C ARG A 298 -14.42 13.75 3.16
N TYR A 299 -15.52 13.12 3.55
CA TYR A 299 -15.79 12.70 4.94
C TYR A 299 -15.82 11.17 5.12
N ALA A 300 -15.65 10.39 4.06
CA ALA A 300 -15.87 8.93 4.05
C ALA A 300 -17.30 8.49 4.45
N ASP A 301 -18.23 9.45 4.48
CA ASP A 301 -19.57 9.28 5.03
C ASP A 301 -20.58 10.30 4.47
N VAL A 302 -21.88 10.07 4.73
CA VAL A 302 -22.95 10.98 4.30
C VAL A 302 -23.08 12.13 5.30
N ASN A 303 -22.74 13.34 4.87
CA ASN A 303 -22.87 14.57 5.63
C ASN A 303 -23.94 15.45 4.97
N LEU A 304 -25.13 15.49 5.57
CA LEU A 304 -26.27 16.24 5.04
C LEU A 304 -26.00 17.74 4.98
N GLU A 305 -25.34 18.31 5.99
CA GLU A 305 -25.01 19.74 6.03
C GLU A 305 -24.13 20.12 4.83
N TYR A 306 -23.10 19.31 4.54
CA TYR A 306 -22.22 19.55 3.40
C TYR A 306 -22.95 19.39 2.06
N ILE A 307 -23.83 18.40 1.93
CA ILE A 307 -24.65 18.21 0.72
C ILE A 307 -25.61 19.39 0.50
N ALA A 308 -26.25 19.88 1.55
CA ALA A 308 -27.12 21.05 1.51
C ALA A 308 -26.33 22.32 1.13
N GLN A 309 -25.13 22.51 1.66
CA GLN A 309 -24.25 23.62 1.29
C GLN A 309 -23.85 23.59 -0.19
N LEU A 310 -23.51 22.43 -0.74
CA LEU A 310 -23.13 22.27 -2.15
C LEU A 310 -24.29 22.49 -3.12
N THR A 311 -25.49 22.06 -2.74
CA THR A 311 -26.70 22.14 -3.57
C THR A 311 -27.51 23.42 -3.38
N GLY A 312 -27.27 24.15 -2.30
CA GLY A 312 -28.09 25.30 -1.90
C GLY A 312 -29.54 24.93 -1.53
N ALA A 313 -29.84 23.64 -1.38
CA ALA A 313 -31.16 23.13 -1.01
C ALA A 313 -31.31 22.98 0.51
N SER A 314 -32.54 22.89 1.00
CA SER A 314 -32.78 22.56 2.41
C SER A 314 -32.47 21.09 2.69
N GLU A 315 -32.19 20.74 3.95
CA GLU A 315 -31.97 19.33 4.33
C GLU A 315 -33.18 18.45 4.02
N GLU A 316 -34.40 18.97 4.18
CA GLU A 316 -35.63 18.26 3.84
C GLU A 316 -35.73 17.96 2.33
N ASP A 317 -35.34 18.91 1.48
CA ASP A 317 -35.31 18.71 0.03
C ASP A 317 -34.24 17.70 -0.39
N VAL A 318 -33.07 17.75 0.26
CA VAL A 318 -31.98 16.78 0.04
C VAL A 318 -32.44 15.37 0.43
N LEU A 319 -33.05 15.21 1.60
CA LEU A 319 -33.62 13.93 2.05
C LEU A 319 -34.71 13.43 1.12
N GLY A 320 -35.58 14.32 0.63
CA GLY A 320 -36.62 13.98 -0.34
C GLY A 320 -36.05 13.47 -1.66
N LYS A 321 -35.00 14.11 -2.18
CA LYS A 321 -34.32 13.70 -3.42
C LYS A 321 -33.46 12.45 -3.27
N LEU A 322 -32.86 12.22 -2.10
CA LEU A 322 -32.05 11.02 -1.79
C LEU A 322 -32.84 9.87 -1.18
N ARG A 323 -34.17 9.96 -1.16
CA ARG A 323 -35.04 8.92 -0.61
C ARG A 323 -34.80 7.58 -1.32
N GLY A 324 -34.57 6.52 -0.54
CA GLY A 324 -34.23 5.20 -1.06
C GLY A 324 -32.76 5.01 -1.43
N LYS A 325 -31.95 6.07 -1.43
CA LYS A 325 -30.49 6.03 -1.65
C LYS A 325 -29.69 6.19 -0.36
N ILE A 326 -30.27 6.87 0.63
CA ILE A 326 -29.72 6.96 1.99
C ILE A 326 -30.77 6.55 3.01
N PHE A 327 -30.31 5.97 4.11
CA PHE A 327 -31.13 5.51 5.22
C PHE A 327 -30.50 5.91 6.55
N PHE A 328 -31.34 6.18 7.54
CA PHE A 328 -30.90 6.48 8.88
C PHE A 328 -30.34 5.22 9.55
N ASP A 329 -29.14 5.33 10.12
CA ASP A 329 -28.46 4.28 10.87
C ASP A 329 -28.50 4.60 12.37
N PRO A 330 -29.24 3.81 13.18
CA PRO A 330 -29.39 4.07 14.61
C PRO A 330 -28.07 3.95 15.39
N ASP A 331 -27.08 3.20 14.89
CA ASP A 331 -25.80 3.01 15.60
C ASP A 331 -24.93 4.28 15.55
N THR A 332 -25.10 5.11 14.51
CA THR A 332 -24.33 6.36 14.32
C THR A 332 -25.17 7.64 14.44
N GLU A 333 -26.49 7.48 14.64
CA GLU A 333 -27.48 8.57 14.62
C GLU A 333 -27.35 9.47 13.37
N GLY A 334 -26.94 8.88 12.25
CA GLY A 334 -26.66 9.59 11.00
C GLY A 334 -27.17 8.83 9.79
N TYR A 335 -27.10 9.45 8.62
CA TYR A 335 -27.50 8.81 7.38
C TYR A 335 -26.33 8.04 6.77
N LYS A 336 -26.63 6.90 6.16
CA LYS A 336 -25.69 6.05 5.44
C LYS A 336 -26.27 5.68 4.09
N ILE A 337 -25.42 5.33 3.13
CA ILE A 337 -25.86 4.86 1.82
C ILE A 337 -26.63 3.53 1.92
N ALA A 338 -27.60 3.35 1.03
CA ALA A 338 -28.45 2.16 0.95
C ALA A 338 -27.61 0.88 0.83
N GLU A 339 -26.53 0.92 0.07
CA GLU A 339 -25.65 -0.21 -0.18
C GLU A 339 -24.88 -0.67 1.07
N ARG A 340 -24.82 0.16 2.11
CA ARG A 340 -24.29 -0.20 3.44
C ARG A 340 -25.38 -0.65 4.39
N VAL A 341 -26.53 0.03 4.38
CA VAL A 341 -27.63 -0.26 5.33
C VAL A 341 -28.36 -1.54 4.92
N ILE A 342 -28.80 -1.64 3.66
CA ILE A 342 -29.61 -2.72 3.09
C ILE A 342 -28.73 -3.85 2.53
N ALA A 343 -27.62 -4.13 3.20
CA ALA A 343 -26.72 -5.22 2.82
C ALA A 343 -26.18 -5.93 4.06
N GLY A 344 -25.65 -7.14 3.89
CA GLY A 344 -25.23 -8.00 4.99
C GLY A 344 -26.42 -8.60 5.72
N ASN A 345 -26.29 -8.83 7.04
CA ASN A 345 -27.35 -9.42 7.86
C ASN A 345 -28.51 -8.43 8.08
N VAL A 346 -29.49 -8.44 7.17
CA VAL A 346 -30.61 -7.48 7.20
C VAL A 346 -31.60 -7.75 8.33
N ILE A 347 -31.74 -9.01 8.75
CA ILE A 347 -32.64 -9.38 9.85
C ILE A 347 -32.10 -8.82 11.18
N GLU A 348 -30.82 -9.01 11.46
CA GLU A 348 -30.19 -8.45 12.66
C GLU A 348 -30.24 -6.92 12.66
N LYS A 349 -29.98 -6.28 11.51
CA LYS A 349 -30.11 -4.83 11.36
C LYS A 349 -31.54 -4.35 11.59
N ALA A 350 -32.54 -5.04 11.06
CA ALA A 350 -33.94 -4.73 11.28
C ALA A 350 -34.31 -4.83 12.76
N ASP A 351 -33.83 -5.87 13.46
CA ASP A 351 -34.03 -6.04 14.90
C ASP A 351 -33.38 -4.89 15.70
N ARG A 352 -32.21 -4.40 15.30
CA ARG A 352 -31.55 -3.23 15.92
C ARG A 352 -32.35 -1.94 15.70
N VAL A 353 -32.79 -1.68 14.47
CA VAL A 353 -33.60 -0.50 14.14
C VAL A 353 -34.94 -0.55 14.87
N GLN A 354 -35.57 -1.72 14.98
CA GLN A 354 -36.81 -1.89 15.75
C GLN A 354 -36.61 -1.53 17.22
N ARG A 355 -35.54 -2.02 17.86
CA ARG A 355 -35.22 -1.67 19.26
C ARG A 355 -35.01 -0.16 19.43
N TYR A 356 -34.39 0.49 18.45
CA TYR A 356 -34.22 1.94 18.46
C TYR A 356 -35.58 2.66 18.39
N ILE A 357 -36.48 2.24 17.49
CA ILE A 357 -37.84 2.79 17.37
C ILE A 357 -38.64 2.60 18.66
N ASP A 358 -38.49 1.46 19.35
CA ASP A 358 -39.17 1.20 20.62
C ASP A 358 -38.76 2.23 21.70
N THR A 359 -37.54 2.78 21.62
CA THR A 359 -37.05 3.85 22.50
C THR A 359 -37.33 5.27 21.98
N HIS A 360 -37.48 5.44 20.66
CA HIS A 360 -37.66 6.72 19.98
C HIS A 360 -38.79 6.65 18.93
N PRO A 361 -40.07 6.55 19.36
CA PRO A 361 -41.20 6.25 18.47
C PRO A 361 -41.51 7.37 17.45
N ASP A 362 -41.07 8.60 17.70
CA ASP A 362 -41.32 9.74 16.81
C ASP A 362 -40.33 9.83 15.62
N ASN A 363 -39.30 8.98 15.57
CA ASN A 363 -38.30 9.01 14.52
C ASN A 363 -38.80 8.33 13.23
N LYS A 364 -39.39 9.16 12.33
CA LYS A 364 -39.87 8.71 11.01
C LYS A 364 -38.78 8.11 10.13
N ALA A 365 -37.55 8.63 10.18
CA ALA A 365 -36.45 8.15 9.34
C ALA A 365 -36.04 6.72 9.72
N ALA A 366 -36.00 6.40 11.01
CA ALA A 366 -35.76 5.04 11.48
C ALA A 366 -36.86 4.07 11.01
N GLN A 367 -38.13 4.51 10.99
CA GLN A 367 -39.24 3.70 10.49
C GLN A 367 -39.11 3.42 8.97
N GLU A 368 -38.65 4.39 8.19
CA GLU A 368 -38.36 4.18 6.76
C GLU A 368 -37.21 3.17 6.56
N THR A 369 -36.13 3.27 7.35
CA THR A 369 -35.03 2.29 7.34
C THR A 369 -35.54 0.88 7.66
N LEU A 370 -36.39 0.73 8.68
CA LEU A 370 -36.95 -0.57 9.07
C LEU A 370 -37.78 -1.18 7.94
N ASN A 371 -38.62 -0.38 7.27
CA ASN A 371 -39.43 -0.85 6.16
C ASN A 371 -38.54 -1.31 5.00
N ALA A 372 -37.50 -0.55 4.66
CA ALA A 372 -36.57 -0.91 3.59
C ALA A 372 -35.78 -2.19 3.89
N LEU A 373 -35.35 -2.39 5.16
CA LEU A 373 -34.70 -3.64 5.58
C LEU A 373 -35.65 -4.85 5.50
N ARG A 374 -36.93 -4.66 5.85
CA ARG A 374 -37.95 -5.71 5.73
C ARG A 374 -38.25 -6.07 4.28
N GLU A 375 -38.36 -5.07 3.41
CA GLU A 375 -38.56 -5.30 1.97
C GLU A 375 -37.37 -6.02 1.33
N ALA A 376 -36.15 -5.74 1.78
CA ALA A 376 -34.95 -6.43 1.31
C ALA A 376 -34.72 -7.80 1.95
N THR A 377 -35.48 -8.15 2.99
CA THR A 377 -35.31 -9.44 3.67
C THR A 377 -35.65 -10.57 2.69
N PRO A 378 -34.75 -11.57 2.51
CA PRO A 378 -35.01 -12.70 1.64
C PRO A 378 -36.30 -13.42 2.02
N GLN A 379 -36.97 -14.02 1.03
CA GLN A 379 -38.14 -14.86 1.28
C GLN A 379 -37.76 -15.98 2.26
N PRO A 380 -38.46 -16.11 3.40
CA PRO A 380 -38.16 -17.15 4.38
C PRO A 380 -38.32 -18.54 3.76
N ILE A 381 -37.32 -19.39 3.97
CA ILE A 381 -37.37 -20.79 3.55
C ILE A 381 -38.25 -21.54 4.55
N ALA A 382 -39.28 -22.22 4.04
CA ALA A 382 -40.19 -22.99 4.87
C ALA A 382 -39.49 -24.25 5.42
N PHE A 383 -39.99 -24.76 6.55
CA PHE A 383 -39.44 -25.98 7.17
C PHE A 383 -39.35 -27.16 6.19
N ASP A 384 -40.36 -27.33 5.34
CA ASP A 384 -40.42 -28.47 4.41
C ASP A 384 -39.39 -28.41 3.28
N ASP A 385 -38.86 -27.21 2.98
CA ASP A 385 -37.80 -26.97 2.00
C ASP A 385 -36.39 -27.07 2.61
N LEU A 386 -36.30 -27.21 3.95
CA LEU A 386 -35.03 -27.38 4.65
C LEU A 386 -34.67 -28.87 4.74
N ASP A 387 -33.39 -29.15 4.44
CA ASP A 387 -32.81 -30.47 4.69
C ASP A 387 -32.09 -30.45 6.06
N PHE A 388 -32.38 -31.45 6.89
CA PHE A 388 -31.88 -31.52 8.26
C PHE A 388 -31.02 -32.75 8.45
N ASN A 389 -29.74 -32.55 8.75
CA ASN A 389 -28.86 -33.61 9.19
C ASN A 389 -28.75 -33.66 10.72
N PHE A 390 -28.61 -34.86 11.25
CA PHE A 390 -28.38 -35.05 12.67
C PHE A 390 -26.97 -34.59 13.06
N GLY A 391 -26.86 -33.75 14.10
CA GLY A 391 -25.58 -33.18 14.55
C GLY A 391 -25.17 -31.87 13.87
N GLU A 392 -26.09 -31.17 13.22
CA GLU A 392 -25.84 -29.80 12.75
C GLU A 392 -25.69 -28.82 13.90
N ARG A 393 -24.64 -27.99 13.88
CA ARG A 393 -24.19 -27.18 15.03
C ARG A 393 -25.11 -25.99 15.29
N TRP A 394 -25.90 -25.61 14.29
CA TRP A 394 -26.83 -24.50 14.41
C TRP A 394 -28.15 -24.92 15.08
N ILE A 395 -28.47 -26.22 15.09
CA ILE A 395 -29.65 -26.78 15.73
C ILE A 395 -29.41 -26.83 17.25
N PRO A 396 -30.33 -26.31 18.08
CA PRO A 396 -30.22 -26.39 19.53
C PRO A 396 -30.06 -27.83 20.05
N VAL A 397 -29.11 -28.03 20.96
CA VAL A 397 -28.78 -29.36 21.50
C VAL A 397 -29.98 -30.04 22.18
N GLY A 398 -30.86 -29.27 22.82
CA GLY A 398 -32.08 -29.81 23.44
C GLY A 398 -33.02 -30.53 22.47
N ILE A 399 -32.94 -30.24 21.17
CA ILE A 399 -33.68 -30.97 20.13
C ILE A 399 -33.08 -32.37 19.95
N PHE A 400 -31.75 -32.47 19.91
CA PHE A 400 -31.06 -33.76 19.85
C PHE A 400 -31.29 -34.59 21.13
N GLU A 401 -31.33 -33.96 22.31
CA GLU A 401 -31.68 -34.62 23.57
C GLU A 401 -33.08 -35.21 23.54
N SER A 402 -34.05 -34.44 23.04
CA SER A 402 -35.45 -34.86 22.92
C SER A 402 -35.60 -36.05 21.96
N TYR A 403 -34.94 -36.00 20.81
CA TYR A 403 -34.91 -37.10 19.86
C TYR A 403 -34.24 -38.34 20.43
N ALA A 404 -33.05 -38.20 21.03
CA ALA A 404 -32.33 -39.34 21.61
C ALA A 404 -33.10 -39.99 22.75
N SER A 405 -33.81 -39.19 23.56
CA SER A 405 -34.65 -39.68 24.65
C SER A 405 -35.88 -40.44 24.14
N TRP A 406 -36.48 -39.95 23.05
CA TRP A 406 -37.58 -40.62 22.36
C TRP A 406 -37.12 -41.96 21.73
N LEU A 407 -36.00 -41.94 21.00
CA LEU A 407 -35.46 -43.10 20.30
C LEU A 407 -35.14 -44.25 21.28
N PHE A 408 -34.45 -43.93 22.37
CA PHE A 408 -34.01 -44.92 23.35
C PHE A 408 -34.99 -45.15 24.51
N GLU A 409 -36.13 -44.46 24.54
CA GLU A 409 -37.14 -44.56 25.61
C GLU A 409 -36.54 -44.38 27.02
N THR A 410 -35.55 -43.52 27.16
CA THR A 410 -34.89 -43.18 28.43
C THR A 410 -34.36 -41.76 28.36
N GLU A 411 -34.22 -41.08 29.49
CA GLU A 411 -33.70 -39.71 29.52
C GLU A 411 -32.21 -39.69 29.08
N VAL A 412 -31.92 -39.02 27.96
CA VAL A 412 -30.57 -38.82 27.42
C VAL A 412 -30.22 -37.34 27.47
N LYS A 413 -29.08 -37.04 28.10
CA LYS A 413 -28.49 -35.70 28.13
C LYS A 413 -27.30 -35.63 27.18
N ILE A 414 -27.27 -34.55 26.41
CA ILE A 414 -26.27 -34.27 25.40
C ILE A 414 -25.70 -32.89 25.71
N SER A 415 -24.40 -32.81 25.94
CA SER A 415 -23.70 -31.53 26.03
C SER A 415 -22.71 -31.39 24.89
N TYR A 416 -22.73 -30.23 24.24
CA TYR A 416 -21.81 -29.88 23.16
C TYR A 416 -20.74 -28.93 23.70
N GLN A 417 -19.48 -29.24 23.43
CA GLN A 417 -18.33 -28.38 23.74
C GLN A 417 -17.81 -27.74 22.45
N PRO A 418 -18.12 -26.46 22.17
CA PRO A 418 -17.77 -25.82 20.90
C PRO A 418 -16.27 -25.78 20.62
N ASP A 419 -15.44 -25.55 21.64
CA ASP A 419 -13.99 -25.42 21.49
C ASP A 419 -13.30 -26.72 21.04
N LEU A 420 -13.92 -27.87 21.33
CA LEU A 420 -13.40 -29.20 20.97
C LEU A 420 -14.18 -29.87 19.85
N ASP A 421 -15.27 -29.25 19.36
CA ASP A 421 -16.30 -29.86 18.50
C ASP A 421 -16.69 -31.27 19.00
N GLU A 422 -16.90 -31.42 20.33
CA GLU A 422 -17.16 -32.71 20.96
C GLU A 422 -18.53 -32.79 21.64
N PHE A 423 -19.25 -33.90 21.40
CA PHE A 423 -20.47 -34.23 22.12
C PHE A 423 -20.19 -35.21 23.27
N ASN A 424 -20.69 -34.86 24.44
CA ASN A 424 -20.73 -35.72 25.61
C ASN A 424 -22.16 -36.22 25.82
N LEU A 425 -22.30 -37.53 25.97
CA LEU A 425 -23.59 -38.21 26.07
C LEU A 425 -23.67 -38.92 27.41
N SER A 426 -24.81 -38.78 28.08
CA SER A 426 -25.14 -39.57 29.26
C SER A 426 -26.60 -39.97 29.21
N ALA A 427 -26.92 -41.19 29.63
CA ALA A 427 -28.28 -41.66 29.77
C ALA A 427 -28.57 -41.96 31.24
N ARG A 428 -29.81 -41.71 31.68
CA ARG A 428 -30.26 -42.07 33.03
C ARG A 428 -30.21 -43.58 33.27
N ASP A 429 -30.56 -44.37 32.25
CA ASP A 429 -30.38 -45.82 32.24
C ASP A 429 -29.56 -46.26 31.01
N PRO A 430 -28.21 -46.31 31.14
CA PRO A 430 -27.34 -46.75 30.05
C PRO A 430 -27.48 -48.22 29.65
N TYR A 431 -28.16 -49.04 30.47
CA TYR A 431 -28.32 -50.48 30.27
C TYR A 431 -29.70 -50.86 29.73
N ASN A 432 -30.54 -49.86 29.38
CA ASN A 432 -31.82 -50.11 28.73
C ASN A 432 -31.64 -51.01 27.48
N ILE A 433 -32.62 -51.88 27.22
CA ILE A 433 -32.65 -52.85 26.12
C ILE A 433 -32.36 -52.15 24.78
N LYS A 434 -32.92 -50.96 24.53
CA LYS A 434 -32.68 -50.22 23.29
C LYS A 434 -31.22 -49.83 23.11
N ILE A 435 -30.60 -49.25 24.15
CA ILE A 435 -29.20 -48.79 24.12
C ILE A 435 -28.24 -49.99 24.12
N PHE A 436 -28.51 -50.96 24.98
CA PHE A 436 -27.57 -52.03 25.22
C PHE A 436 -27.68 -53.11 24.13
N HIS A 437 -28.87 -53.46 23.66
CA HIS A 437 -29.11 -54.58 22.73
C HIS A 437 -29.55 -54.17 21.31
N GLU A 438 -30.54 -53.29 21.16
CA GLU A 438 -31.16 -53.00 19.84
C GLU A 438 -30.26 -52.14 18.95
N PHE A 439 -29.75 -51.03 19.49
CA PHE A 439 -28.82 -50.12 18.83
C PHE A 439 -27.39 -50.41 19.25
N ALA A 440 -26.98 -51.68 19.24
CA ALA A 440 -25.64 -52.07 19.64
C ALA A 440 -24.96 -53.03 18.67
N VAL A 441 -23.65 -52.89 18.55
CA VAL A 441 -22.80 -53.78 17.75
C VAL A 441 -21.77 -54.44 18.66
N ASN A 442 -21.87 -55.77 18.78
CA ASN A 442 -20.88 -56.59 19.45
C ASN A 442 -19.71 -56.86 18.51
N ALA A 443 -18.59 -56.15 18.71
CA ALA A 443 -17.32 -56.46 18.06
C ALA A 443 -16.47 -57.38 18.95
N GLU A 444 -15.44 -58.00 18.36
CA GLU A 444 -14.53 -58.91 19.08
C GLU A 444 -13.77 -58.20 20.21
N SER A 445 -13.39 -56.93 19.99
CA SER A 445 -12.62 -56.14 20.95
C SER A 445 -13.46 -55.48 22.04
N ARG A 446 -14.65 -54.99 21.69
CA ARG A 446 -15.58 -54.30 22.59
C ARG A 446 -17.01 -54.28 22.04
N ARG A 447 -17.96 -53.93 22.90
CA ARG A 447 -19.34 -53.62 22.48
C ARG A 447 -19.49 -52.12 22.23
N TYR A 448 -20.01 -51.76 21.07
CA TYR A 448 -20.43 -50.39 20.75
C TYR A 448 -21.92 -50.28 21.08
N THR A 449 -22.26 -49.59 22.17
CA THR A 449 -23.66 -49.40 22.61
C THR A 449 -24.34 -48.29 21.81
N GLY A 450 -25.66 -48.14 21.99
CA GLY A 450 -26.46 -47.10 21.33
C GLY A 450 -25.93 -45.70 21.56
N LEU A 451 -25.38 -45.40 22.75
CA LEU A 451 -24.73 -44.11 23.01
C LEU A 451 -23.45 -43.90 22.19
N HIS A 452 -22.66 -44.97 21.95
CA HIS A 452 -21.49 -44.86 21.09
C HIS A 452 -21.89 -44.62 19.64
N LEU A 453 -22.90 -45.33 19.16
CA LEU A 453 -23.42 -45.15 17.79
C LEU A 453 -24.08 -43.78 17.64
N LEU A 454 -24.82 -43.30 18.64
CA LEU A 454 -25.39 -41.95 18.67
C LEU A 454 -24.29 -40.87 18.60
N LYS A 455 -23.17 -41.05 19.33
CA LYS A 455 -22.02 -40.14 19.23
C LYS A 455 -21.46 -40.10 17.81
N HIS A 456 -21.28 -41.25 17.19
CA HIS A 456 -20.86 -41.33 15.79
C HIS A 456 -21.90 -40.74 14.82
N ALA A 457 -23.18 -40.90 15.11
CA ALA A 457 -24.26 -40.28 14.35
C ALA A 457 -24.18 -38.76 14.38
N LEU A 458 -24.03 -38.14 15.56
CA LEU A 458 -23.86 -36.69 15.76
C LEU A 458 -22.62 -36.13 15.05
N HIS A 459 -21.50 -36.85 15.07
CA HIS A 459 -20.27 -36.40 14.42
C HIS A 459 -20.22 -36.66 12.91
N ASN A 460 -21.26 -37.25 12.33
CA ASN A 460 -21.24 -37.75 10.96
C ASN A 460 -20.08 -38.74 10.67
N THR A 461 -19.77 -39.66 11.60
CA THR A 461 -18.68 -40.65 11.48
C THR A 461 -19.17 -42.09 11.64
N ILE A 462 -18.26 -43.05 11.43
CA ILE A 462 -18.48 -44.49 11.63
C ILE A 462 -17.34 -45.01 12.53
N PRO A 463 -17.62 -45.89 13.51
CA PRO A 463 -16.56 -46.49 14.32
C PRO A 463 -15.62 -47.37 13.48
N ASP A 464 -14.31 -47.26 13.69
CA ASP A 464 -13.34 -48.23 13.17
C ASP A 464 -13.37 -49.49 14.04
N ILE A 465 -13.84 -50.60 13.46
CA ILE A 465 -13.99 -51.89 14.13
C ILE A 465 -13.00 -52.89 13.52
N THR A 466 -12.20 -53.52 14.38
CA THR A 466 -11.18 -54.49 13.98
C THR A 466 -11.43 -55.86 14.63
N LYS A 467 -11.04 -56.91 13.90
CA LYS A 467 -11.01 -58.30 14.36
C LYS A 467 -9.60 -58.88 14.26
N LYS A 468 -9.29 -59.87 15.08
CA LYS A 468 -8.01 -60.58 15.02
C LYS A 468 -8.11 -61.73 14.03
N VAL A 469 -7.22 -61.76 13.05
CA VAL A 469 -7.14 -62.85 12.06
C VAL A 469 -5.73 -63.41 12.08
N LYS A 470 -5.64 -64.74 12.18
CA LYS A 470 -4.37 -65.46 12.03
C LYS A 470 -3.98 -65.48 10.56
N LYS A 471 -2.88 -64.82 10.20
CA LYS A 471 -2.33 -64.80 8.84
C LYS A 471 -0.97 -65.49 8.83
N LEU A 472 -0.73 -66.26 7.78
CA LEU A 472 0.59 -66.84 7.52
C LEU A 472 1.46 -65.74 6.88
N VAL A 473 2.49 -65.29 7.59
CA VAL A 473 3.48 -64.33 7.09
C VAL A 473 4.84 -64.96 7.32
N ASP A 474 5.63 -65.11 6.25
CA ASP A 474 6.97 -65.72 6.30
C ASP A 474 7.05 -67.11 6.95
N GLY A 475 5.99 -67.93 6.79
CA GLY A 475 5.93 -69.31 7.30
C GLY A 475 5.51 -69.44 8.77
N GLU A 476 5.31 -68.33 9.49
CA GLU A 476 4.79 -68.31 10.86
C GLU A 476 3.36 -67.75 10.90
N ILE A 477 2.54 -68.27 11.81
CA ILE A 477 1.16 -67.80 12.02
C ILE A 477 1.20 -66.62 12.99
N ILE A 478 0.97 -65.41 12.46
CA ILE A 478 0.94 -64.17 13.24
C ILE A 478 -0.51 -63.68 13.37
N GLU A 479 -0.91 -63.26 14.57
CA GLU A 479 -2.20 -62.59 14.78
C GLU A 479 -2.13 -61.13 14.31
N VAL A 480 -2.86 -60.82 13.24
CA VAL A 480 -2.94 -59.48 12.66
C VAL A 480 -4.33 -58.90 12.90
N LYS A 481 -4.40 -57.63 13.34
CA LYS A 481 -5.67 -56.89 13.42
C LYS A 481 -6.06 -56.42 12.02
N VAL A 482 -7.23 -56.88 11.56
CA VAL A 482 -7.80 -56.51 10.27
C VAL A 482 -9.16 -55.86 10.51
N ARG A 483 -9.55 -54.90 9.67
CA ARG A 483 -10.90 -54.28 9.74
C ARG A 483 -11.99 -55.33 9.56
N ASP A 484 -13.02 -55.23 10.40
CA ASP A 484 -14.16 -56.12 10.35
C ASP A 484 -15.31 -55.50 9.54
N GLY A 485 -15.28 -55.71 8.23
CA GLY A 485 -16.23 -55.09 7.30
C GLY A 485 -17.70 -55.34 7.65
N GLU A 486 -18.04 -56.55 8.14
CA GLU A 486 -19.42 -56.90 8.53
C GLU A 486 -19.91 -56.07 9.72
N LYS A 487 -19.07 -55.90 10.75
CA LYS A 487 -19.42 -55.12 11.94
C LYS A 487 -19.43 -53.62 11.65
N ILE A 488 -18.53 -53.15 10.81
CA ILE A 488 -18.53 -51.75 10.33
C ILE A 488 -19.82 -51.47 9.55
N GLN A 489 -20.21 -52.36 8.63
CA GLN A 489 -21.44 -52.21 7.86
C GLN A 489 -22.68 -52.22 8.77
N LEU A 490 -22.74 -53.14 9.74
CA LEU A 490 -23.84 -53.17 10.71
C LEU A 490 -23.90 -51.90 11.56
N ALA A 491 -22.75 -51.38 12.01
CA ALA A 491 -22.68 -50.12 12.75
C ALA A 491 -23.14 -48.95 11.88
N ASN A 492 -22.74 -48.92 10.60
CA ASN A 492 -23.17 -47.89 9.66
C ASN A 492 -24.69 -47.93 9.45
N SER A 493 -25.29 -49.11 9.21
CA SER A 493 -26.75 -49.24 9.07
C SER A 493 -27.50 -48.74 10.30
N LYS A 494 -26.99 -49.03 11.51
CA LYS A 494 -27.59 -48.52 12.76
C LYS A 494 -27.42 -47.02 12.95
N ILE A 495 -26.29 -46.46 12.52
CA ILE A 495 -26.07 -45.00 12.52
C ILE A 495 -27.00 -44.31 11.53
N ASP A 496 -27.17 -44.87 10.33
CA ASP A 496 -28.06 -44.34 9.30
C ASP A 496 -29.53 -44.42 9.74
N GLU A 497 -29.92 -45.48 10.46
CA GLU A 497 -31.24 -45.60 11.11
C GLU A 497 -31.45 -44.47 12.13
N ILE A 498 -30.46 -44.20 12.98
CA ILE A 498 -30.51 -43.08 13.94
C ILE A 498 -30.61 -41.73 13.23
N ARG A 499 -29.89 -41.52 12.12
CA ARG A 499 -29.90 -40.24 11.38
C ARG A 499 -31.21 -40.03 10.63
N SER A 500 -31.67 -41.04 9.90
CA SER A 500 -32.91 -40.94 9.12
C SER A 500 -34.12 -40.77 10.03
N GLY A 501 -34.14 -41.50 11.15
CA GLY A 501 -35.18 -41.37 12.16
C GLY A 501 -35.25 -39.97 12.79
N PHE A 502 -34.16 -39.20 12.81
CA PHE A 502 -34.18 -37.83 13.30
C PHE A 502 -34.98 -36.92 12.37
N SER A 503 -34.74 -37.01 11.07
CA SER A 503 -35.44 -36.21 10.07
C SER A 503 -36.93 -36.55 10.04
N ASP A 504 -37.28 -37.83 10.15
CA ASP A 504 -38.69 -38.26 10.25
C ASP A 504 -39.33 -37.77 11.55
N TRP A 505 -38.65 -37.92 12.68
CA TRP A 505 -39.13 -37.44 13.97
C TRP A 505 -39.36 -35.92 13.98
N LEU A 506 -38.49 -35.15 13.31
CA LEU A 506 -38.67 -33.70 13.15
C LEU A 506 -39.94 -33.38 12.34
N ARG A 507 -40.29 -34.17 11.33
CA ARG A 507 -41.52 -34.00 10.53
C ARG A 507 -42.79 -34.28 11.31
N ASP A 508 -42.72 -35.10 12.36
CA ASP A 508 -43.87 -35.40 13.21
C ASP A 508 -44.12 -34.34 14.31
N GLN A 509 -43.23 -33.34 14.44
CA GLN A 509 -43.38 -32.27 15.44
C GLN A 509 -44.48 -31.27 15.06
N SER A 510 -44.89 -30.47 16.05
CA SER A 510 -45.93 -29.43 15.86
C SER A 510 -45.50 -28.35 14.88
N VAL A 511 -46.48 -27.65 14.30
CA VAL A 511 -46.25 -26.56 13.34
C VAL A 511 -45.43 -25.44 14.00
N GLU A 512 -45.72 -25.09 15.25
CA GLU A 512 -44.99 -24.05 16.00
C GLU A 512 -43.53 -24.43 16.27
N PHE A 513 -43.24 -25.73 16.40
CA PHE A 513 -41.85 -26.20 16.51
C PHE A 513 -41.12 -26.05 15.17
N LYS A 514 -41.75 -26.49 14.08
CA LYS A 514 -41.20 -26.40 12.72
C LYS A 514 -40.92 -24.96 12.32
N ASP A 515 -41.86 -24.05 12.59
CA ASP A 515 -41.73 -22.62 12.29
C ASP A 515 -40.57 -21.99 13.07
N ARG A 516 -40.42 -22.30 14.36
CA ARG A 516 -39.30 -21.79 15.17
C ARG A 516 -37.94 -22.30 14.68
N LEU A 517 -37.87 -23.57 14.26
CA LEU A 517 -36.63 -24.13 13.74
C LEU A 517 -36.27 -23.53 12.37
N ALA A 518 -37.25 -23.36 11.49
CA ALA A 518 -37.09 -22.67 10.22
C ALA A 518 -36.70 -21.19 10.42
N ASP A 519 -37.32 -20.46 11.35
CA ASP A 519 -36.93 -19.09 11.68
C ASP A 519 -35.47 -19.02 12.19
N THR A 520 -35.06 -19.98 13.02
CA THR A 520 -33.66 -20.08 13.49
C THR A 520 -32.69 -20.27 12.32
N TYR A 521 -33.05 -21.09 11.34
CA TYR A 521 -32.25 -21.26 10.12
C TYR A 521 -32.20 -19.96 9.32
N ASN A 522 -33.35 -19.34 9.05
CA ASN A 522 -33.44 -18.13 8.25
C ASN A 522 -32.67 -16.96 8.89
N ARG A 523 -32.75 -16.79 10.21
CA ARG A 523 -31.99 -15.79 10.96
C ARG A 523 -30.47 -16.00 10.90
N LYS A 524 -30.00 -17.25 10.82
CA LYS A 524 -28.57 -17.58 10.79
C LYS A 524 -27.97 -17.55 9.38
N PHE A 525 -28.74 -18.01 8.39
CA PHE A 525 -28.21 -18.27 7.04
C PHE A 525 -28.95 -17.49 5.95
N ASN A 526 -30.29 -17.45 5.96
CA ASN A 526 -31.10 -16.73 4.97
C ASN A 526 -31.38 -15.28 5.40
N CYS A 527 -30.33 -14.59 5.83
CA CYS A 527 -30.42 -13.21 6.33
C CYS A 527 -29.44 -12.27 5.62
N PHE A 528 -28.59 -12.78 4.73
CA PHE A 528 -27.56 -12.01 4.04
C PHE A 528 -28.03 -11.51 2.69
N VAL A 529 -28.03 -10.19 2.51
CA VAL A 529 -28.33 -9.52 1.25
C VAL A 529 -27.05 -8.93 0.68
N ARG A 530 -26.81 -9.13 -0.62
CA ARG A 530 -25.68 -8.50 -1.31
C ARG A 530 -25.99 -7.02 -1.55
N PRO A 531 -25.00 -6.11 -1.43
CA PRO A 531 -25.18 -4.73 -1.85
C PRO A 531 -25.64 -4.67 -3.32
N HIS A 532 -26.62 -3.82 -3.60
CA HIS A 532 -27.10 -3.54 -4.94
C HIS A 532 -26.79 -2.09 -5.30
N TYR A 533 -25.94 -1.89 -6.29
CA TYR A 533 -25.56 -0.57 -6.79
C TYR A 533 -26.40 -0.24 -8.01
N ASP A 534 -26.97 0.96 -8.03
CA ASP A 534 -27.80 1.45 -9.13
C ASP A 534 -27.21 2.75 -9.70
N GLY A 535 -26.58 2.61 -10.87
CA GLY A 535 -25.96 3.69 -11.62
C GLY A 535 -26.85 4.29 -12.71
N SER A 536 -28.17 4.04 -12.71
CA SER A 536 -29.07 4.49 -13.80
C SER A 536 -29.11 6.00 -14.00
N HIS A 537 -28.82 6.76 -12.94
CA HIS A 537 -28.79 8.22 -12.92
C HIS A 537 -27.52 8.81 -13.58
N MET A 538 -26.57 7.97 -14.00
CA MET A 538 -25.32 8.41 -14.59
C MET A 538 -25.45 8.69 -16.09
N ASP A 539 -25.22 9.95 -16.47
CA ASP A 539 -25.33 10.44 -17.85
C ASP A 539 -24.00 10.64 -18.58
N PHE A 540 -22.87 10.60 -17.85
CA PHE A 540 -21.50 10.75 -18.39
C PHE A 540 -21.35 11.97 -19.33
N PRO A 541 -21.60 13.20 -18.85
CA PRO A 541 -21.51 14.40 -19.67
C PRO A 541 -20.08 14.59 -20.21
N GLY A 542 -19.96 14.87 -21.51
CA GLY A 542 -18.66 15.03 -22.18
C GLY A 542 -18.04 13.74 -22.71
N LEU A 543 -18.64 12.57 -22.44
CA LEU A 543 -18.22 11.31 -23.04
C LEU A 543 -18.55 11.29 -24.54
N ASP A 544 -17.53 11.14 -25.40
CA ASP A 544 -17.73 11.00 -26.84
C ASP A 544 -18.24 9.59 -27.21
N ARG A 545 -19.55 9.42 -27.08
CA ARG A 545 -20.24 8.16 -27.41
C ARG A 545 -20.10 7.78 -28.88
N LYS A 546 -20.04 8.78 -29.78
CA LYS A 546 -19.89 8.56 -31.24
C LYS A 546 -18.48 8.06 -31.57
N GLY A 547 -17.45 8.66 -30.98
CA GLY A 547 -16.06 8.21 -31.13
C GLY A 547 -15.80 6.82 -30.55
N LEU A 548 -16.63 6.37 -29.62
CA LEU A 548 -16.63 5.02 -29.05
C LEU A 548 -17.54 4.03 -29.81
N GLY A 549 -18.37 4.51 -30.75
CA GLY A 549 -19.30 3.66 -31.50
C GLY A 549 -20.40 3.02 -30.64
N ILE A 550 -20.75 3.65 -29.51
CA ILE A 550 -21.79 3.17 -28.59
C ILE A 550 -22.94 4.19 -28.52
N GLU A 551 -24.17 3.73 -28.33
CA GLU A 551 -25.31 4.61 -28.08
C GLU A 551 -25.36 5.05 -26.62
N ASP A 552 -25.20 4.09 -25.70
CA ASP A 552 -25.05 4.30 -24.26
C ASP A 552 -24.34 3.09 -23.62
N LEU A 553 -23.95 3.24 -22.35
CA LEU A 553 -23.44 2.16 -21.51
C LEU A 553 -24.59 1.23 -21.08
N TYR A 554 -24.28 -0.06 -20.94
CA TYR A 554 -25.25 -1.02 -20.40
C TYR A 554 -25.53 -0.74 -18.92
N PRO A 555 -26.73 -1.06 -18.40
CA PRO A 555 -27.07 -0.87 -16.98
C PRO A 555 -26.03 -1.47 -16.03
N SER A 556 -25.60 -2.72 -16.27
CA SER A 556 -24.58 -3.37 -15.45
C SER A 556 -23.23 -2.65 -15.44
N GLN A 557 -22.88 -1.98 -16.54
CA GLN A 557 -21.66 -1.18 -16.62
C GLN A 557 -21.81 0.09 -15.79
N LYS A 558 -22.96 0.77 -15.86
CA LYS A 558 -23.25 1.95 -15.02
C LYS A 558 -23.24 1.58 -13.54
N ASP A 559 -23.85 0.46 -13.16
CA ASP A 559 -23.87 -0.04 -11.78
C ASP A 559 -22.45 -0.32 -11.26
N ALA A 560 -21.60 -0.93 -12.09
CA ALA A 560 -20.21 -1.20 -11.74
C ALA A 560 -19.39 0.09 -11.57
N ILE A 561 -19.60 1.08 -12.44
CA ILE A 561 -18.95 2.39 -12.33
C ILE A 561 -19.43 3.11 -11.06
N TRP A 562 -20.74 3.06 -10.78
CA TRP A 562 -21.30 3.68 -9.59
C TRP A 562 -20.77 3.05 -8.30
N MET A 563 -20.67 1.72 -8.26
CA MET A 563 -20.01 0.99 -7.18
C MET A 563 -18.57 1.47 -6.97
N ASP A 564 -17.79 1.55 -8.06
CA ASP A 564 -16.39 1.97 -8.02
C ASP A 564 -16.23 3.43 -7.53
N ILE A 565 -17.16 4.31 -7.87
CA ILE A 565 -17.20 5.70 -7.38
C ILE A 565 -17.59 5.76 -5.91
N LEU A 566 -18.70 5.13 -5.51
CA LEU A 566 -19.22 5.17 -4.15
C LEU A 566 -18.27 4.58 -3.11
N LEU A 567 -17.63 3.46 -3.45
CA LEU A 567 -16.70 2.78 -2.54
C LEU A 567 -15.28 3.35 -2.59
N GLY A 568 -14.97 4.19 -3.58
CA GLY A 568 -13.61 4.65 -3.86
C GLY A 568 -12.70 3.59 -4.48
N GLY A 569 -13.27 2.46 -4.91
CA GLY A 569 -12.55 1.33 -5.50
C GLY A 569 -13.36 0.04 -5.45
N GLY A 570 -12.96 -0.98 -6.22
CA GLY A 570 -13.62 -2.28 -6.20
C GLY A 570 -13.02 -3.30 -7.17
N ILE A 571 -13.53 -4.53 -7.10
CA ILE A 571 -13.19 -5.60 -8.04
C ILE A 571 -14.32 -5.70 -9.06
N ILE A 572 -13.99 -5.50 -10.33
CA ILE A 572 -14.94 -5.56 -11.44
C ILE A 572 -14.78 -6.89 -12.17
N ASP A 573 -15.45 -7.92 -11.65
CA ASP A 573 -15.37 -9.28 -12.21
C ASP A 573 -16.53 -9.62 -13.16
N HIS A 574 -16.70 -8.80 -14.20
CA HIS A 574 -17.66 -9.10 -15.26
C HIS A 574 -17.18 -10.26 -16.14
N GLU A 575 -18.06 -10.93 -16.89
CA GLU A 575 -17.63 -11.94 -17.85
C GLU A 575 -16.73 -11.37 -18.98
N VAL A 576 -16.00 -12.25 -19.66
CA VAL A 576 -15.17 -11.87 -20.82
C VAL A 576 -16.08 -11.29 -21.91
N GLY A 577 -15.74 -10.10 -22.41
CA GLY A 577 -16.58 -9.39 -23.38
C GLY A 577 -17.58 -8.40 -22.76
N GLY A 578 -17.77 -8.40 -21.43
CA GLY A 578 -18.67 -7.46 -20.73
C GLY A 578 -18.23 -5.99 -20.71
N GLY A 579 -17.17 -5.64 -21.44
CA GLY A 579 -16.68 -4.27 -21.55
C GLY A 579 -15.91 -3.75 -20.33
N LYS A 580 -15.17 -4.61 -19.60
CA LYS A 580 -14.36 -4.18 -18.42
C LYS A 580 -13.45 -2.98 -18.71
N THR A 581 -12.85 -2.94 -19.89
CA THR A 581 -12.05 -1.79 -20.35
C THR A 581 -12.86 -0.50 -20.36
N LEU A 582 -14.05 -0.54 -20.93
CA LEU A 582 -14.93 0.61 -21.03
C LEU A 582 -15.40 1.07 -19.64
N ILE A 583 -15.71 0.12 -18.75
CA ILE A 583 -16.04 0.39 -17.34
C ILE A 583 -14.89 1.13 -16.66
N MET A 584 -13.65 0.64 -16.77
CA MET A 584 -12.48 1.27 -16.15
C MET A 584 -12.23 2.69 -16.71
N CYS A 585 -12.33 2.86 -18.03
CA CYS A 585 -12.15 4.17 -18.66
C CYS A 585 -13.25 5.16 -18.24
N CYS A 586 -14.51 4.76 -18.30
CA CYS A 586 -15.64 5.62 -17.91
C CYS A 586 -15.62 5.94 -16.42
N GLY A 587 -15.24 4.97 -15.57
CA GLY A 587 -15.03 5.20 -14.14
C GLY A 587 -13.91 6.20 -13.87
N ALA A 588 -12.78 6.09 -14.55
CA ALA A 588 -11.68 7.06 -14.43
C ALA A 588 -12.09 8.47 -14.89
N PHE A 589 -12.80 8.58 -16.03
CA PHE A 589 -13.30 9.85 -16.53
C PHE A 589 -14.28 10.50 -15.56
N GLU A 590 -15.24 9.72 -15.05
CA GLU A 590 -16.25 10.24 -14.15
C GLU A 590 -15.66 10.58 -12.78
N LYS A 591 -14.76 9.76 -12.24
CA LYS A 591 -14.01 10.10 -11.02
C LYS A 591 -13.20 11.38 -11.18
N LYS A 592 -12.65 11.65 -12.37
CA LYS A 592 -11.97 12.92 -12.65
C LYS A 592 -12.94 14.09 -12.67
N ARG A 593 -14.06 13.95 -13.38
CA ARG A 593 -15.12 14.97 -13.45
C ARG A 593 -15.71 15.30 -12.08
N LEU A 594 -15.88 14.30 -11.22
CA LEU A 594 -16.40 14.44 -9.87
C LEU A 594 -15.35 14.90 -8.84
N GLY A 595 -14.10 15.14 -9.27
CA GLY A 595 -13.02 15.51 -8.35
C GLY A 595 -12.69 14.41 -7.32
N VAL A 596 -13.00 13.15 -7.61
CA VAL A 596 -12.64 11.99 -6.77
C VAL A 596 -11.24 11.49 -7.10
N ALA A 597 -10.81 11.60 -8.36
CA ALA A 597 -9.48 11.18 -8.81
C ALA A 597 -8.86 12.23 -9.75
N HIS A 598 -7.61 12.63 -9.49
CA HIS A 598 -6.96 13.68 -10.29
C HIS A 598 -6.08 13.12 -11.43
N LYS A 599 -5.26 12.11 -11.13
CA LYS A 599 -4.33 11.46 -12.06
C LYS A 599 -4.65 9.96 -12.16
N PRO A 600 -5.61 9.56 -13.01
CA PRO A 600 -5.90 8.15 -13.23
C PRO A 600 -4.73 7.47 -13.96
N ASN A 601 -4.17 6.44 -13.35
CA ASN A 601 -3.16 5.57 -13.95
C ASN A 601 -3.78 4.19 -14.20
N ASP A 602 -3.64 3.66 -15.42
CA ASP A 602 -4.06 2.31 -15.78
C ASP A 602 -2.83 1.45 -16.10
N TYR A 603 -2.78 0.23 -15.55
CA TYR A 603 -1.71 -0.73 -15.77
C TYR A 603 -2.25 -1.93 -16.55
N ARG A 604 -1.69 -2.15 -17.74
CA ARG A 604 -2.04 -3.28 -18.62
C ARG A 604 -0.83 -4.01 -19.18
N THR A 605 -1.06 -5.28 -19.47
CA THR A 605 -0.19 -6.10 -20.31
C THR A 605 -0.11 -5.53 -21.73
N LYS A 606 1.10 -5.51 -22.30
CA LYS A 606 1.41 -4.88 -23.60
C LYS A 606 0.53 -5.34 -24.77
N GLY A 607 -0.04 -6.54 -24.71
CA GLY A 607 -0.92 -7.10 -25.75
C GLY A 607 -2.38 -6.61 -25.70
N GLN A 608 -2.80 -5.92 -24.64
CA GLN A 608 -4.20 -5.51 -24.41
C GLN A 608 -4.47 -4.01 -24.60
N HIS A 609 -3.57 -3.26 -25.24
CA HIS A 609 -3.84 -1.87 -25.62
C HIS A 609 -4.91 -1.85 -26.74
N SER A 610 -6.19 -1.70 -26.37
CA SER A 610 -7.27 -1.57 -27.35
C SER A 610 -7.26 -0.17 -27.98
N ARG A 611 -7.84 -0.06 -29.19
CA ARG A 611 -8.03 1.23 -29.87
C ARG A 611 -8.92 2.19 -29.08
N ASP A 612 -9.82 1.65 -28.25
CA ASP A 612 -10.83 2.41 -27.49
C ASP A 612 -10.18 3.37 -26.49
N CYS A 613 -9.08 2.98 -25.84
CA CYS A 613 -8.35 3.85 -24.91
C CYS A 613 -7.70 5.06 -25.61
N LYS A 614 -7.28 4.93 -26.88
CA LYS A 614 -6.68 6.06 -27.63
C LYS A 614 -7.70 7.15 -27.96
N ASN A 615 -8.93 6.76 -28.30
CA ASN A 615 -10.01 7.73 -28.53
C ASN A 615 -10.46 8.39 -27.21
N PHE A 616 -10.39 7.65 -26.10
CA PHE A 616 -10.73 8.15 -24.76
C PHE A 616 -9.78 9.25 -24.25
N LEU A 617 -8.47 9.11 -24.52
CA LEU A 617 -7.44 10.05 -24.11
C LEU A 617 -7.55 11.43 -24.79
N HIS A 618 -8.21 11.53 -25.95
CA HIS A 618 -8.44 12.82 -26.61
C HIS A 618 -9.55 13.65 -25.95
N GLY A 619 -10.51 13.02 -25.25
CA GLY A 619 -11.57 13.71 -24.51
C GLY A 619 -11.13 14.23 -23.13
N LEU A 620 -10.01 13.72 -22.60
CA LEU A 620 -9.34 14.21 -21.39
C LEU A 620 -8.33 15.31 -21.77
N SER A 621 -8.77 16.34 -22.49
CA SER A 621 -7.90 17.33 -23.16
C SER A 621 -6.96 18.15 -22.26
N ASP A 622 -7.06 18.02 -20.93
CA ASP A 622 -6.13 18.62 -19.97
C ASP A 622 -5.09 17.64 -19.40
N GLY A 623 -5.07 16.39 -19.87
CA GLY A 623 -4.07 15.39 -19.49
C GLY A 623 -3.68 14.53 -20.68
N SER A 624 -2.69 14.98 -21.45
CA SER A 624 -2.05 14.13 -22.44
C SER A 624 -1.53 12.86 -21.76
N GLY A 625 -2.02 11.70 -22.21
CA GLY A 625 -1.60 10.40 -21.68
C GLY A 625 -0.09 10.24 -21.84
N SER A 626 0.64 10.40 -20.73
CA SER A 626 2.05 10.03 -20.63
C SER A 626 2.13 8.51 -20.54
N LEU A 627 2.60 7.87 -21.61
CA LEU A 627 3.12 6.51 -21.51
C LEU A 627 4.49 6.61 -20.84
N PRO A 628 4.68 6.15 -19.58
CA PRO A 628 6.01 6.12 -19.01
C PRO A 628 6.90 5.28 -19.90
N GLY A 629 8.03 5.88 -20.28
CA GLY A 629 9.10 5.25 -21.03
C GLY A 629 9.43 3.89 -20.43
N GLN A 630 9.82 2.97 -21.30
CA GLN A 630 10.11 1.56 -21.06
C GLN A 630 11.05 1.33 -19.86
N GLY A 631 10.53 1.36 -18.64
CA GLY A 631 11.11 0.70 -17.49
C GLY A 631 10.77 -0.78 -17.59
N ARG A 632 11.76 -1.61 -17.90
CA ARG A 632 11.65 -3.04 -17.63
C ARG A 632 11.52 -3.20 -16.11
N LEU A 633 10.44 -3.84 -15.67
CA LEU A 633 10.34 -4.47 -14.36
C LEU A 633 11.48 -5.47 -14.16
#